data_AF-A0A0P8X338-F1
#
_entry.id   AF-A0A0P8X338-F1
#
_cell.length_a   1.000
_cell.length_b   1.000
_cell.length_c   1.000
_cell.angle_alpha   90.00
_cell.angle_beta   90.00
_cell.angle_gamma   90.00
#
_symmetry.space_group_name_H-M   'P 1'
#
loop_
_entity.id
_entity.type
_entity.pdbx_description
1 polymer ?
#
loop_
_entity_poly.entity_id
_entity_poly.type
_entity_poly.pdbx_seq_one_letter_code
_entity_poly.pdbx_strand_id
1 'polypeptide(L)' 'MYNRVCGACHSGQLPMAPKKGDQEAWTPRLAKGMETLVQHVTQGFKAMPPRGLCMDCSAEDYQAIILWMSE' A
#
# COMPACT_ATOMS: atom_id res chain seq x y z
N MET A 1 -5.35 3.46 10.39
CA MET A 1 -4.52 2.50 9.63
C MET A 1 -3.23 3.14 9.11
N TYR A 2 -3.30 4.04 8.13
CA TYR A 2 -2.11 4.65 7.50
C TYR A 2 -1.04 5.15 8.50
N ASN A 3 -1.37 6.08 9.39
CA ASN A 3 -0.39 6.65 10.34
C ASN A 3 0.22 5.64 11.32
N ARG A 4 -0.42 4.48 11.54
CA ARG A 4 0.07 3.46 12.47
C ARG A 4 1.07 2.51 11.83
N VAL A 5 0.90 2.19 10.55
CA VAL A 5 1.68 1.13 9.87
C VAL A 5 2.19 1.55 8.49
N CYS A 6 1.31 2.02 7.60
CA CYS A 6 1.68 2.30 6.20
C CYS A 6 2.56 3.57 6.08
N GLY A 7 2.29 4.59 6.89
CA GLY A 7 2.96 5.89 6.83
C GLY A 7 4.45 5.85 7.18
N ALA A 8 4.88 4.83 7.93
CA ALA A 8 6.29 4.60 8.23
C ALA A 8 7.14 4.44 6.95
N CYS A 9 6.56 3.84 5.90
CA CYS A 9 7.23 3.67 4.61
C CYS A 9 6.69 4.58 3.51
N HIS A 10 5.39 4.84 3.50
CA HIS A 10 4.72 5.53 2.39
C HIS A 10 4.57 7.04 2.58
N SER A 11 5.17 7.62 3.64
CA SER A 11 5.23 9.08 3.83
C SER A 11 6.15 9.81 2.84
N GLY A 12 6.95 9.07 2.05
CA GLY A 12 7.88 9.60 1.06
C GLY A 12 9.33 9.68 1.53
N GLN A 13 9.64 9.20 2.75
CA GLN A 13 11.01 9.09 3.24
C GLN A 13 11.77 7.92 2.62
N LEU A 14 11.06 6.92 2.09
CA LEU A 14 11.63 5.75 1.42
C LEU A 14 11.41 5.87 -0.10
N PRO A 15 12.46 6.10 -0.90
CA PRO A 15 12.33 6.35 -2.34
C PRO A 15 11.70 5.19 -3.14
N MET A 16 11.80 3.96 -2.63
CA MET A 16 11.25 2.79 -3.29
C MET A 16 9.76 2.55 -2.98
N ALA A 17 9.24 3.17 -1.91
CA ALA A 17 7.85 3.01 -1.50
C ALA A 17 6.99 4.08 -2.20
N PRO A 18 5.85 3.72 -2.81
CA PRO A 18 4.97 4.70 -3.44
C PRO A 18 4.42 5.65 -2.38
N LYS A 19 4.71 6.95 -2.54
CA LYS A 19 4.24 7.97 -1.61
C LYS A 19 2.73 8.16 -1.76
N LYS A 20 2.04 8.49 -0.66
CA LYS A 20 0.64 8.90 -0.72
C LYS A 20 0.46 10.11 -1.68
N GLY A 21 -0.52 10.04 -2.59
CA GLY A 21 -0.83 11.10 -3.56
C GLY A 21 0.14 11.22 -4.74
N ASP A 22 1.12 10.31 -4.86
CA ASP A 22 2.01 10.25 -6.01
C ASP A 22 1.33 9.52 -7.17
N GLN A 23 0.56 10.26 -7.98
CA GLN A 23 -0.17 9.69 -9.11
C GLN A 23 0.72 8.99 -10.13
N GLU A 24 1.95 9.47 -10.34
CA GLU A 24 2.90 8.84 -11.26
C GLU A 24 3.34 7.46 -10.73
N ALA A 25 3.54 7.32 -9.42
CA ALA A 25 3.80 6.04 -8.80
C ALA A 25 2.54 5.13 -8.76
N TRP A 26 1.36 5.68 -8.46
CA TRP A 26 0.15 4.86 -8.25
C TRP A 26 -0.53 4.40 -9.54
N THR A 27 -0.51 5.19 -10.61
CA THR A 27 -1.16 4.84 -11.90
C THR A 27 -0.75 3.46 -12.43
N PRO A 28 0.56 3.14 -12.61
CA PRO A 28 0.97 1.82 -13.12
C PRO A 28 0.70 0.68 -12.12
N ARG A 29 0.51 1.00 -10.83
CA ARG A 29 0.18 0.01 -9.78
C ARG A 29 -1.31 -0.31 -9.80
N LEU A 30 -2.17 0.70 -9.88
CA LEU A 30 -3.62 0.55 -10.01
C LEU A 30 -3.98 -0.20 -11.31
N ALA A 31 -3.21 0.00 -12.39
CA ALA A 31 -3.38 -0.73 -13.64
C ALA A 31 -3.15 -2.26 -13.51
N LYS A 32 -2.51 -2.74 -12.44
CA LYS A 32 -2.39 -4.19 -12.13
C LYS A 32 -3.65 -4.79 -11.53
N GLY A 33 -4.63 -3.96 -11.19
CA GLY A 33 -5.88 -4.36 -10.55
C GLY A 33 -5.77 -4.39 -9.03
N MET A 34 -6.89 -4.08 -8.37
CA MET A 34 -6.96 -3.97 -6.91
C MET A 34 -6.67 -5.30 -6.20
N GLU A 35 -7.15 -6.42 -6.75
CA GLU A 35 -6.93 -7.76 -6.19
C GLU A 35 -5.44 -8.09 -6.07
N THR A 36 -4.66 -7.83 -7.14
CA THR A 36 -3.20 -8.00 -7.14
C THR A 36 -2.53 -7.17 -6.07
N LEU A 37 -2.95 -5.91 -5.88
CA LEU A 37 -2.37 -5.02 -4.88
C LEU A 37 -2.68 -5.50 -3.45
N VAL A 38 -3.91 -5.93 -3.19
CA VAL A 38 -4.31 -6.51 -1.90
C VAL A 38 -3.52 -7.79 -1.62
N GLN A 39 -3.32 -8.65 -2.62
CA GLN A 39 -2.52 -9.85 -2.48
C GLN A 39 -1.06 -9.51 -2.13
N HIS A 40 -0.45 -8.54 -2.81
CA HIS A 40 0.89 -8.06 -2.51
C HIS A 40 1.01 -7.49 -1.09
N VAL A 41 0.02 -6.73 -0.61
CA VAL A 41 -0.01 -6.24 0.78
C VAL A 41 -0.14 -7.39 1.76
N THR A 42 -0.98 -8.37 1.47
CA THR A 42 -1.24 -9.51 2.35
C THR A 42 -0.02 -10.42 2.46
N GLN A 43 0.60 -10.78 1.34
CA GLN A 43 1.72 -11.73 1.28
C GLN A 43 3.09 -11.06 1.50
N GLY A 44 3.16 -9.74 1.36
CA GLY A 44 4.40 -8.99 1.28
C GLY A 44 4.91 -8.94 -0.15
N PHE A 45 5.61 -7.85 -0.50
CA PHE A 45 6.10 -7.65 -1.86
C PHE A 45 7.38 -6.82 -1.85
N LYS A 46 8.47 -7.41 -2.37
CA LYS A 46 9.81 -6.81 -2.36
C LYS A 46 10.21 -6.39 -0.93
N ALA A 47 10.43 -5.09 -0.70
CA ALA A 47 10.80 -4.55 0.60
C ALA A 47 9.58 -4.32 1.53
N MET A 48 8.36 -4.48 1.04
CA MET A 48 7.16 -4.35 1.86
C MET A 48 6.91 -5.66 2.63
N PRO A 49 6.88 -5.64 3.97
CA PRO A 49 6.64 -6.83 4.77
C PRO A 49 5.20 -7.36 4.59
N PRO A 50 4.97 -8.66 4.87
CA PRO A 50 3.64 -9.24 4.84
C PRO A 50 2.65 -8.48 5.71
N ARG A 51 1.40 -8.41 5.23
CA ARG A 51 0.27 -7.70 5.86
C ARG A 51 0.48 -6.21 6.08
N GLY A 52 1.54 -5.61 5.52
CA GLY A 52 1.91 -4.22 5.78
C GLY A 52 2.07 -3.91 7.27
N LEU A 53 2.48 -4.91 8.07
CA LEU A 53 2.55 -4.86 9.54
C LEU A 53 1.21 -4.66 10.27
N CYS A 54 0.06 -4.77 9.57
CA CYS A 54 -1.25 -4.80 10.22
C CYS A 54 -1.75 -6.23 10.34
N MET A 55 -1.65 -6.79 11.54
CA MET A 55 -2.11 -8.15 11.80
C MET A 55 -3.64 -8.26 11.84
N ASP A 56 -4.36 -7.17 12.11
CA ASP A 56 -5.82 -7.16 12.29
C ASP A 56 -6.59 -6.67 11.06
N CYS A 57 -5.91 -6.39 9.94
CA CYS A 57 -6.55 -5.83 8.76
C CYS A 57 -7.19 -6.89 7.86
N SER A 58 -8.38 -6.57 7.35
CA SER A 58 -9.07 -7.37 6.33
C SER A 58 -8.62 -7.00 4.91
N ALA A 59 -9.09 -7.76 3.93
CA ALA A 59 -8.90 -7.42 2.53
C ALA A 59 -9.54 -6.06 2.18
N GLU A 60 -10.72 -5.76 2.74
CA GLU A 60 -11.39 -4.46 2.51
C GLU A 60 -10.59 -3.29 3.10
N ASP A 61 -9.97 -3.46 4.28
CA ASP A 61 -9.09 -2.44 4.86
C ASP A 61 -7.90 -2.12 3.93
N TYR A 62 -7.33 -3.16 3.31
CA TYR A 62 -6.26 -2.98 2.33
C TYR A 62 -6.74 -2.28 1.06
N GLN A 63 -7.93 -2.62 0.55
CA GLN A 63 -8.50 -1.93 -0.61
C GLN A 63 -8.72 -0.44 -0.31
N ALA A 64 -9.35 -0.15 0.82
CA ALA A 64 -9.63 1.23 1.24
C ALA A 64 -8.34 2.05 1.41
N ILE A 65 -7.29 1.46 2.01
CA ILE A 65 -6.04 2.19 2.20
C ILE A 65 -5.26 2.37 0.90
N ILE A 66 -5.30 1.39 -0.01
CA ILE A 66 -4.68 1.52 -1.34
C ILE A 66 -5.32 2.66 -2.11
N LEU A 67 -6.66 2.72 -2.14
CA LEU A 67 -7.40 3.80 -2.80
C LEU A 67 -7.02 5.16 -2.20
N TRP A 68 -7.12 5.28 -0.87
CA TRP A 68 -6.78 6.52 -0.18
C TRP A 68 -5.32 6.96 -0.34
N MET A 69 -4.40 6.00 -0.54
CA MET A 69 -2.99 6.31 -0.80
C MET A 69 -2.74 6.74 -2.24
N SER A 70 -3.58 6.28 -3.17
CA SER A 70 -3.51 6.64 -4.58
C SER A 70 -4.20 7.96 -4.94
N GLU A 71 -5.02 8.49 -4.02
CA GLU A 71 -5.62 9.84 -4.07
C GLU A 71 -4.63 10.96 -3.73
#